data_AF-A0AAV0NVK8-F1
#
_entry.id   AF-A0AAV0NVK8-F1
#
_cell.length_a   1.000
_cell.length_b   1.000
_cell.length_c   1.000
_cell.angle_alpha   90.00
_cell.angle_beta   90.00
_cell.angle_gamma   90.00
#
_symmetry.space_group_name_H-M   'P 1'
#
loop_
_entity.id
_entity.type
_entity.pdbx_description
1 polymer ?
#
loop_
_entity_poly.entity_id
_entity_poly.type
_entity_poly.pdbx_seq_one_letter_code
_entity_poly.pdbx_strand_id
1 'polypeptide(L)'
;MEVLLCPEPSLSIRIAVPCLLNRLNIRSSLRFPAEIGGRWIARARLPAVKAVIDSATLDQLGMTESEIRNPAVSSTYRSSKLPKPNLTVLEAQARVCTGPEMTKPLSEEQAFKVFDTILRSVRGELKDEDRVSRAQLGAFFAGMTIRANAFPEATQWSEGEKRAIGTFWPQLVRALPPDVVFIADPEGSIMGSSIGPQFVGNDTTEMRLVGALREVLAGGHLGYEEVQGVLRDVLPLNVEEDGKDSSKESLVSAFLIGQRVNRETDRELKAYCLAFDDELGPPPVADVRSLTHYGEPYDGNTRFFRSTLFVAAIRSCYGESSLLHGVDWMPPKGGITEEQMLKFMGANTHLTPLQAKDLLEDKDLGFAYLSQREARPSLYSLIQVREHIKKRPPLATTEKVQQLVRASGREAVVAGFYHEGYEEPLLMLMRRRGVHSGLVVKGEEGALSMTTRLKSGNASKGLPVNYCSGFRSSTTASALEVDGLPLLS
;
A
#
# COMPACT_ATOMS: atom_id res chain seq x y z
N MET A 1 49.73 -35.91 56.19
CA MET A 1 50.88 -35.44 56.99
C MET A 1 51.43 -34.25 56.23
N GLU A 2 51.03 -33.04 56.63
CA GLU A 2 51.88 -32.09 57.39
C GLU A 2 53.02 -31.55 56.51
N VAL A 3 53.33 -30.26 56.39
CA VAL A 3 53.00 -29.06 57.15
C VAL A 3 53.60 -27.86 56.37
N LEU A 4 52.98 -26.68 56.53
CA LEU A 4 53.47 -25.28 56.45
C LEU A 4 54.70 -24.91 55.57
N LEU A 5 54.61 -23.74 54.90
CA LEU A 5 55.29 -22.50 55.33
C LEU A 5 55.17 -21.39 54.26
N CYS A 6 54.57 -20.26 54.63
CA CYS A 6 54.86 -18.94 54.04
C CYS A 6 56.28 -18.51 54.48
N PRO A 7 56.91 -17.54 53.79
CA PRO A 7 56.73 -16.14 54.21
C PRO A 7 56.72 -15.09 53.07
N GLU A 8 55.97 -14.02 53.31
CA GLU A 8 56.18 -12.68 52.73
C GLU A 8 57.34 -11.98 53.47
N PRO A 9 58.04 -10.95 52.91
CA PRO A 9 57.48 -9.59 52.87
C PRO A 9 58.00 -8.64 51.76
N SER A 10 57.22 -7.61 51.42
CA SER A 10 57.58 -6.21 51.72
C SER A 10 56.67 -5.19 51.02
N LEU A 11 56.19 -4.27 51.85
CA LEU A 11 55.39 -3.08 51.52
C LEU A 11 56.16 -2.14 50.59
N SER A 12 55.46 -1.43 49.68
CA SER A 12 55.17 0.01 49.88
C SER A 12 54.31 0.68 48.80
N ILE A 13 53.33 1.43 49.32
CA ILE A 13 52.75 2.69 48.85
C ILE A 13 51.63 2.64 47.79
N ARG A 14 50.44 2.94 48.33
CA ARG A 14 49.17 3.30 47.70
C ARG A 14 49.21 4.73 47.17
N ILE A 15 48.46 4.98 46.10
CA ILE A 15 47.69 6.23 45.95
C ILE A 15 46.22 5.83 45.79
N ALA A 16 45.38 6.36 46.67
CA ALA A 16 43.93 6.13 46.78
C ALA A 16 43.18 7.15 45.87
N VAL A 17 42.16 6.75 45.08
CA VAL A 17 40.69 6.76 45.37
C VAL A 17 40.13 8.20 45.49
N PRO A 18 38.99 8.59 44.86
CA PRO A 18 37.65 7.93 44.91
C PRO A 18 36.96 7.78 43.54
N CYS A 19 36.15 6.76 43.21
CA CYS A 19 35.11 5.99 43.91
C CYS A 19 33.91 6.82 44.37
N LEU A 20 32.86 6.84 43.55
CA LEU A 20 31.49 6.96 44.05
C LEU A 20 30.60 5.95 43.34
N LEU A 21 30.12 5.02 44.17
CA LEU A 21 29.12 4.01 43.89
C LEU A 21 27.77 4.67 43.54
N ASN A 22 27.00 4.03 42.67
CA ASN A 22 25.80 3.37 43.17
C ASN A 22 25.39 2.16 42.32
N ARG A 23 25.38 1.01 43.02
CA ARG A 23 24.78 -0.25 42.59
C ARG A 23 23.26 -0.10 42.59
N LEU A 24 22.58 -0.87 41.74
CA LEU A 24 21.60 -1.86 42.22
C LEU A 24 21.50 -3.00 41.19
N ASN A 25 21.75 -4.21 41.70
CA ASN A 25 21.71 -5.50 41.02
C ASN A 25 20.27 -5.92 40.70
N ILE A 26 20.04 -6.47 39.50
CA ILE A 26 19.21 -7.68 39.35
C ILE A 26 19.94 -8.61 38.36
N ARG A 27 20.33 -9.79 38.86
CA ARG A 27 20.90 -10.91 38.09
C ARG A 27 19.75 -11.70 37.45
N SER A 28 19.85 -11.99 36.16
CA SER A 28 19.33 -13.22 35.58
C SER A 28 20.37 -13.78 34.60
N SER A 29 20.87 -14.96 34.93
CA SER A 29 21.90 -15.69 34.19
C SER A 29 21.24 -16.63 33.19
N LEU A 30 21.52 -16.44 31.89
CA LEU A 30 21.38 -17.48 30.88
C LEU A 30 22.77 -17.68 30.26
N ARG A 31 23.41 -18.82 30.59
CA ARG A 31 24.66 -19.27 29.96
C ARG A 31 24.29 -20.18 28.80
N PHE A 32 24.67 -19.80 27.58
CA PHE A 32 24.66 -20.72 26.44
C PHE A 32 25.96 -21.55 26.44
N PRO A 33 25.92 -22.86 26.16
CA PRO A 33 27.13 -23.66 26.02
C PRO A 33 27.86 -23.31 24.73
N ALA A 34 29.13 -22.94 24.84
CA ALA A 34 30.06 -22.86 23.73
C ALA A 34 30.80 -24.20 23.66
N GLU A 35 30.53 -25.01 22.64
CA GLU A 35 31.49 -25.94 22.01
C GLU A 35 30.79 -26.76 20.91
N ILE A 36 30.92 -26.33 19.65
CA ILE A 36 30.99 -27.24 18.50
C ILE A 36 32.09 -26.68 17.59
N GLY A 37 33.23 -27.38 17.57
CA GLY A 37 34.38 -27.04 16.74
C GLY A 37 34.10 -27.27 15.25
N GLY A 38 34.50 -26.32 14.42
CA GLY A 38 34.46 -26.43 12.97
C GLY A 38 35.12 -25.23 12.30
N ARG A 39 36.34 -25.47 11.76
CA ARG A 39 37.13 -24.65 10.81
C ARG A 39 36.86 -23.13 10.78
N TRP A 40 37.82 -22.40 11.35
CA TRP A 40 38.06 -20.99 11.06
C TRP A 40 38.38 -20.79 9.58
N ILE A 41 37.36 -20.41 8.79
CA ILE A 41 37.60 -19.67 7.54
C ILE A 41 37.93 -18.24 7.98
N ALA A 42 39.07 -17.74 7.50
CA ALA A 42 39.51 -16.38 7.74
C ALA A 42 38.41 -15.40 7.32
N ARG A 43 37.69 -14.86 8.31
CA ARG A 43 36.80 -13.72 8.10
C ARG A 43 37.68 -12.54 7.67
N ALA A 44 37.61 -12.18 6.39
CA ALA A 44 37.83 -10.80 6.02
C ALA A 44 36.87 -9.98 6.89
N ARG A 45 37.42 -9.16 7.78
CA ARG A 45 36.66 -8.15 8.51
C ARG A 45 36.12 -7.18 7.45
N LEU A 46 34.94 -7.44 6.92
CA LEU A 46 34.13 -6.37 6.35
C LEU A 46 33.91 -5.39 7.51
N PRO A 47 34.36 -4.12 7.39
CA PRO A 47 34.16 -3.17 8.45
C PRO A 47 32.66 -3.04 8.64
N ALA A 48 32.19 -3.24 9.88
CA ALA A 48 30.86 -2.81 10.25
C ALA A 48 30.78 -1.32 9.90
N VAL A 49 30.09 -0.99 8.80
CA VAL A 49 29.89 0.38 8.39
C VAL A 49 29.09 1.01 9.51
N LYS A 50 29.78 1.83 10.30
CA LYS A 50 29.16 2.76 11.21
C LYS A 50 28.38 3.70 10.31
N ALA A 51 27.09 3.43 10.12
CA ALA A 51 26.19 4.21 9.28
C ALA A 51 25.91 5.56 9.97
N VAL A 52 26.94 6.39 10.00
CA VAL A 52 26.83 7.84 10.05
C VAL A 52 27.57 8.24 8.79
N ILE A 53 26.81 8.37 7.70
CA ILE A 53 27.34 8.87 6.43
C ILE A 53 27.88 10.27 6.73
N ASP A 54 29.18 10.47 6.54
CA ASP A 54 29.76 11.80 6.70
C ASP A 54 29.39 12.68 5.50
N SER A 55 29.38 14.00 5.71
CA SER A 55 29.06 14.99 4.68
C SER A 55 29.92 14.86 3.42
N ALA A 56 31.13 14.28 3.52
CA ALA A 56 32.04 14.12 2.40
C ALA A 56 31.66 12.93 1.49
N THR A 57 31.04 11.90 2.06
CA THR A 57 30.52 10.73 1.31
C THR A 57 29.21 11.09 0.59
N LEU A 58 28.43 12.01 1.17
CA LEU A 58 27.20 12.57 0.57
C LEU A 58 27.48 13.33 -0.73
N ASP A 59 28.55 14.13 -0.77
CA ASP A 59 28.95 14.90 -1.95
C ASP A 59 29.43 14.00 -3.10
N GLN A 60 30.04 12.84 -2.82
CA GLN A 60 30.50 11.88 -3.84
C GLN A 60 29.35 11.08 -4.46
N LEU A 61 28.23 10.91 -3.75
CA LEU A 61 27.05 10.20 -4.21
C LEU A 61 26.01 11.12 -4.86
N GLY A 62 26.24 12.44 -4.87
CA GLY A 62 25.31 13.43 -5.43
C GLY A 62 23.98 13.52 -4.67
N MET A 63 23.94 13.05 -3.42
CA MET A 63 22.72 13.00 -2.61
C MET A 63 22.64 14.27 -1.75
N THR A 64 21.53 14.99 -1.84
CA THR A 64 21.33 16.19 -1.01
C THR A 64 20.91 15.82 0.40
N GLU A 65 21.37 16.56 1.43
CA GLU A 65 20.94 16.36 2.85
C GLU A 65 19.41 16.37 3.02
N SER A 66 18.67 16.99 2.09
CA SER A 66 17.20 17.01 2.06
C SER A 66 16.53 15.67 1.66
N GLU A 67 17.29 14.68 1.20
CA GLU A 67 16.78 13.38 0.74
C GLU A 67 16.88 12.28 1.80
N ILE A 68 17.73 12.43 2.82
CA ILE A 68 17.81 11.50 3.96
C ILE A 68 16.83 11.95 5.04
N ARG A 69 15.56 11.63 4.84
CA ARG A 69 14.54 11.79 5.87
C ARG A 69 14.69 10.66 6.90
N ASN A 70 14.69 11.02 8.18
CA ASN A 70 14.75 10.06 9.29
C ASN A 70 13.33 9.59 9.64
N PRO A 71 13.00 8.28 9.56
CA PRO A 71 11.65 7.76 9.79
C PRO A 71 11.12 8.01 11.20
N ALA A 72 12.00 8.22 12.19
CA ALA A 72 11.61 8.45 13.57
C ALA A 72 11.19 9.89 13.87
N VAL A 73 11.58 10.87 13.03
CA VAL A 73 11.34 12.31 13.30
C VAL A 73 10.70 13.07 12.14
N SER A 74 10.75 12.54 10.91
CA SER A 74 10.20 13.24 9.75
C SER A 74 8.68 13.23 9.79
N SER A 75 8.09 14.42 9.65
CA SER A 75 6.63 14.59 9.69
C SER A 75 5.93 14.10 8.42
N THR A 76 6.66 13.99 7.29
CA THR A 76 6.12 13.45 6.04
C THR A 76 7.23 12.99 5.10
N TYR A 77 6.93 11.98 4.29
CA TYR A 77 7.75 11.51 3.16
C TYR A 77 7.12 11.85 1.80
N ARG A 78 6.00 12.57 1.82
CA ARG A 78 5.33 13.05 0.62
C ARG A 78 6.28 13.95 -0.16
N SER A 79 6.35 13.75 -1.47
CA SER A 79 7.04 14.64 -2.39
C SER A 79 6.36 16.01 -2.43
N SER A 80 7.13 17.09 -2.42
CA SER A 80 6.62 18.45 -2.58
C SER A 80 6.14 18.73 -4.02
N LYS A 81 6.57 17.92 -4.99
CA LYS A 81 6.18 18.04 -6.41
C LYS A 81 4.72 17.61 -6.65
N LEU A 82 4.17 16.78 -5.78
CA LEU A 82 2.78 16.31 -5.93
C LEU A 82 1.81 17.44 -5.56
N PRO A 83 0.85 17.79 -6.44
CA PRO A 83 -0.18 18.78 -6.11
C PRO A 83 -1.02 18.27 -4.94
N LYS A 84 -1.47 19.17 -4.06
CA LYS A 84 -2.31 18.78 -2.93
C LYS A 84 -3.77 18.74 -3.35
N PRO A 85 -4.58 17.82 -2.80
CA PRO A 85 -6.02 17.85 -3.01
C PRO A 85 -6.68 19.01 -2.28
N ASN A 86 -7.78 19.52 -2.83
CA ASN A 86 -8.62 20.48 -2.13
C ASN A 86 -9.20 19.84 -0.86
N LEU A 87 -8.92 20.44 0.30
CA LEU A 87 -9.25 19.84 1.60
C LEU A 87 -10.76 19.67 1.82
N THR A 88 -11.57 20.64 1.39
CA THR A 88 -13.03 20.60 1.55
C THR A 88 -13.62 19.39 0.83
N VAL A 89 -13.22 19.16 -0.42
CA VAL A 89 -13.69 18.00 -1.20
C VAL A 89 -13.11 16.69 -0.64
N LEU A 90 -11.84 16.70 -0.20
CA LEU A 90 -11.19 15.53 0.40
C LEU A 90 -11.89 15.05 1.69
N GLU A 91 -12.32 15.99 2.54
CA GLU A 91 -13.09 15.70 3.75
C GLU A 91 -14.48 15.14 3.41
N ALA A 92 -15.12 15.64 2.34
CA ALA A 92 -16.39 15.11 1.86
C ALA A 92 -16.23 13.68 1.34
N GLN A 93 -15.24 13.41 0.48
CA GLN A 93 -14.90 12.07 -0.01
C GLN A 93 -14.62 11.08 1.14
N ALA A 94 -13.98 11.55 2.21
CA ALA A 94 -13.75 10.73 3.40
C ALA A 94 -15.06 10.21 4.04
N ARG A 95 -16.18 10.90 3.86
CA ARG A 95 -17.50 10.53 4.40
C ARG A 95 -18.35 9.75 3.40
N VAL A 96 -18.35 10.15 2.13
CA VAL A 96 -19.31 9.63 1.13
C VAL A 96 -18.79 8.46 0.30
N CYS A 97 -17.47 8.27 0.23
CA CYS A 97 -16.83 7.21 -0.59
C CYS A 97 -16.38 5.99 0.25
N THR A 98 -17.18 5.49 1.21
CA THR A 98 -16.77 4.36 2.08
C THR A 98 -17.39 3.02 1.70
N GLY A 99 -18.68 2.98 1.33
CA GLY A 99 -19.40 1.77 0.96
C GLY A 99 -20.86 1.79 1.46
N PRO A 100 -21.69 0.81 1.05
CA PRO A 100 -23.15 0.86 1.20
C PRO A 100 -23.63 1.00 2.64
N GLU A 101 -22.89 0.45 3.60
CA GLU A 101 -23.29 0.42 5.02
C GLU A 101 -22.55 1.46 5.88
N MET A 102 -21.43 1.98 5.39
CA MET A 102 -20.49 2.81 6.18
C MET A 102 -20.45 4.26 5.71
N THR A 103 -21.16 4.58 4.63
CA THR A 103 -21.27 5.94 4.10
C THR A 103 -22.02 6.84 5.07
N LYS A 104 -21.50 8.05 5.25
CA LYS A 104 -22.11 9.08 6.09
C LYS A 104 -22.50 10.26 5.22
N PRO A 105 -23.81 10.49 4.98
CA PRO A 105 -24.26 11.65 4.24
C PRO A 105 -23.69 12.97 4.78
N LEU A 106 -23.52 13.95 3.91
CA LEU A 106 -23.14 15.30 4.29
C LEU A 106 -24.33 16.02 4.95
N SER A 107 -24.03 16.91 5.90
CA SER A 107 -25.02 17.91 6.35
C SER A 107 -25.29 18.91 5.21
N GLU A 108 -26.37 19.68 5.32
CA GLU A 108 -26.67 20.72 4.34
C GLU A 108 -25.52 21.72 4.18
N GLU A 109 -25.02 22.28 5.28
CA GLU A 109 -23.90 23.22 5.26
C GLU A 109 -22.65 22.62 4.59
N GLN A 110 -22.34 21.35 4.89
CA GLN A 110 -21.24 20.64 4.25
C GLN A 110 -21.47 20.47 2.74
N ALA A 111 -22.66 20.05 2.34
CA ALA A 111 -23.00 19.86 0.94
C ALA A 111 -22.92 21.19 0.16
N PHE A 112 -23.52 22.26 0.67
CA PHE A 112 -23.44 23.59 0.06
C PHE A 112 -22.00 24.07 -0.07
N LYS A 113 -21.18 23.92 0.98
CA LYS A 113 -19.76 24.30 0.95
C LYS A 113 -18.98 23.52 -0.10
N VAL A 114 -19.23 22.21 -0.24
CA VAL A 114 -18.56 21.36 -1.22
C VAL A 114 -18.95 21.74 -2.64
N PHE A 115 -20.24 21.87 -2.94
CA PHE A 115 -20.71 22.24 -4.28
C PHE A 115 -20.31 23.66 -4.69
N ASP A 116 -20.34 24.62 -3.76
CA ASP A 116 -19.80 25.98 -3.98
C ASP A 116 -18.30 25.90 -4.32
N THR A 117 -17.51 25.17 -3.53
CA THR A 117 -16.07 25.00 -3.77
C THR A 117 -15.81 24.39 -5.15
N ILE A 118 -16.56 23.37 -5.55
CA ILE A 118 -16.46 22.75 -6.87
C ILE A 118 -16.79 23.77 -7.96
N LEU A 119 -17.91 24.50 -7.83
CA LEU A 119 -18.35 25.48 -8.84
C LEU A 119 -17.31 26.59 -9.03
N ARG A 120 -16.81 27.16 -7.93
CA ARG A 120 -15.76 28.19 -7.94
C ARG A 120 -14.47 27.67 -8.55
N SER A 121 -14.10 26.42 -8.24
CA SER A 121 -12.92 25.79 -8.82
C SER A 121 -13.02 25.67 -10.34
N VAL A 122 -14.14 25.18 -10.87
CA VAL A 122 -14.29 24.97 -12.32
C VAL A 122 -14.47 26.27 -13.10
N ARG A 123 -14.90 27.35 -12.43
CA ARG A 123 -14.90 28.72 -12.98
C ARG A 123 -13.53 29.39 -12.94
N GLY A 124 -12.52 28.74 -12.36
CA GLY A 124 -11.17 29.31 -12.21
C GLY A 124 -11.07 30.38 -11.14
N GLU A 125 -12.03 30.46 -10.21
CA GLU A 125 -12.08 31.46 -9.14
C GLU A 125 -11.21 31.09 -7.92
N LEU A 126 -10.68 29.87 -7.88
CA LEU A 126 -9.76 29.40 -6.84
C LEU A 126 -8.30 29.46 -7.32
N LYS A 127 -7.40 29.75 -6.38
CA LYS A 127 -5.94 29.65 -6.56
C LYS A 127 -5.56 28.21 -6.90
N ASP A 128 -4.48 28.01 -7.63
CA ASP A 128 -4.06 26.68 -8.10
C ASP A 128 -3.90 25.66 -6.95
N GLU A 129 -3.38 26.08 -5.80
CA GLU A 129 -3.22 25.23 -4.61
C GLU A 129 -4.56 24.76 -3.99
N ASP A 130 -5.64 25.51 -4.24
CA ASP A 130 -6.98 25.24 -3.72
C ASP A 130 -7.90 24.64 -4.79
N ARG A 131 -7.42 24.41 -6.02
CA ARG A 131 -8.25 23.87 -7.10
C ARG A 131 -8.65 22.42 -6.81
N VAL A 132 -9.91 22.11 -7.10
CA VAL A 132 -10.43 20.75 -7.07
C VAL A 132 -9.93 20.03 -8.32
N SER A 133 -9.07 19.03 -8.12
CA SER A 133 -8.51 18.22 -9.21
C SER A 133 -9.58 17.38 -9.94
N ARG A 134 -9.26 16.92 -11.15
CA ARG A 134 -10.06 15.95 -11.91
C ARG A 134 -10.30 14.66 -11.15
N ALA A 135 -9.26 14.13 -10.52
CA ALA A 135 -9.37 12.94 -9.68
C ALA A 135 -10.38 13.11 -8.53
N GLN A 136 -10.38 14.27 -7.86
CA GLN A 136 -11.38 14.57 -6.83
C GLN A 136 -12.79 14.66 -7.39
N LEU A 137 -12.98 15.31 -8.53
CA LEU A 137 -14.29 15.40 -9.18
C LEU A 137 -14.83 14.01 -9.51
N GLY A 138 -14.04 13.17 -10.17
CA GLY A 138 -14.44 11.82 -10.54
C GLY A 138 -14.77 10.94 -9.34
N ALA A 139 -13.91 10.94 -8.33
CA ALA A 139 -14.14 10.18 -7.11
C ALA A 139 -15.37 10.66 -6.31
N PHE A 140 -15.53 11.98 -6.14
CA PHE A 140 -16.65 12.54 -5.40
C PHE A 140 -17.98 12.26 -6.10
N PHE A 141 -18.08 12.54 -7.40
CA PHE A 141 -19.31 12.33 -8.14
C PHE A 141 -19.65 10.85 -8.31
N ALA A 142 -18.68 9.95 -8.53
CA ALA A 142 -18.95 8.51 -8.53
C ALA A 142 -19.58 8.03 -7.22
N GLY A 143 -19.04 8.49 -6.09
CA GLY A 143 -19.61 8.21 -4.77
C GLY A 143 -21.03 8.78 -4.62
N MET A 144 -21.30 9.99 -5.10
CA MET A 144 -22.64 10.58 -5.07
C MET A 144 -23.63 9.80 -5.96
N THR A 145 -23.26 9.50 -7.21
CA THR A 145 -24.11 8.81 -8.18
C THR A 145 -24.51 7.41 -7.70
N ILE A 146 -23.54 6.60 -7.27
CA ILE A 146 -23.81 5.24 -6.79
C ILE A 146 -24.70 5.28 -5.54
N ARG A 147 -24.47 6.23 -4.63
CA ARG A 147 -25.32 6.42 -3.46
C ARG A 147 -26.77 6.74 -3.83
N ALA A 148 -27.00 7.52 -4.87
CA ALA A 148 -28.36 7.81 -5.31
C ALA A 148 -29.04 6.58 -5.94
N ASN A 149 -28.28 5.78 -6.69
CA ASN A 149 -28.83 4.73 -7.54
C ASN A 149 -28.99 3.38 -6.82
N ALA A 150 -28.01 3.00 -5.99
CA ALA A 150 -27.85 1.61 -5.55
C ALA A 150 -27.81 1.41 -4.03
N PHE A 151 -27.52 2.46 -3.26
CA PHE A 151 -27.33 2.31 -1.81
C PHE A 151 -28.66 2.22 -1.04
N PRO A 152 -28.66 1.57 0.14
CA PRO A 152 -29.81 1.58 1.05
C PRO A 152 -30.17 3.01 1.50
N GLU A 153 -31.45 3.27 1.78
CA GLU A 153 -31.99 4.60 2.13
C GLU A 153 -31.15 5.37 3.17
N ALA A 154 -30.66 4.68 4.21
CA ALA A 154 -29.85 5.27 5.28
C ALA A 154 -28.52 5.89 4.81
N THR A 155 -28.00 5.48 3.66
CA THR A 155 -26.72 5.95 3.10
C THR A 155 -26.88 6.62 1.72
N GLN A 156 -28.11 6.75 1.22
CA GLN A 156 -28.45 7.60 0.07
C GLN A 156 -28.26 9.09 0.39
N TRP A 157 -28.61 9.97 -0.55
CA TRP A 157 -28.50 11.41 -0.37
C TRP A 157 -29.39 11.91 0.78
N SER A 158 -28.80 12.72 1.66
CA SER A 158 -29.56 13.47 2.64
C SER A 158 -30.42 14.54 1.97
N GLU A 159 -31.46 15.01 2.66
CA GLU A 159 -32.27 16.14 2.18
C GLU A 159 -31.43 17.41 1.95
N GLY A 160 -30.36 17.61 2.73
CA GLY A 160 -29.41 18.69 2.52
C GLY A 160 -28.60 18.54 1.23
N GLU A 161 -28.15 17.33 0.92
CA GLU A 161 -27.46 17.02 -0.34
C GLU A 161 -28.38 17.22 -1.56
N LYS A 162 -29.64 16.78 -1.47
CA LYS A 162 -30.65 16.99 -2.51
C LYS A 162 -30.90 18.49 -2.77
N ARG A 163 -31.06 19.30 -1.71
CA ARG A 163 -31.22 20.76 -1.82
C ARG A 163 -30.00 21.44 -2.42
N ALA A 164 -28.80 21.03 -2.00
CA ALA A 164 -27.56 21.57 -2.54
C ALA A 164 -27.44 21.27 -4.04
N ILE A 165 -27.61 20.00 -4.46
CA ILE A 165 -27.61 19.64 -5.88
C ILE A 165 -28.68 20.42 -6.64
N GLY A 166 -29.89 20.53 -6.11
CA GLY A 166 -30.96 21.33 -6.72
C GLY A 166 -30.59 22.80 -6.96
N THR A 167 -29.74 23.37 -6.09
CA THR A 167 -29.31 24.76 -6.18
C THR A 167 -28.14 24.94 -7.16
N PHE A 168 -27.14 24.06 -7.10
CA PHE A 168 -25.89 24.23 -7.85
C PHE A 168 -25.89 23.55 -9.23
N TRP A 169 -26.67 22.48 -9.43
CA TRP A 169 -26.61 21.68 -10.65
C TRP A 169 -26.82 22.47 -11.96
N PRO A 170 -27.77 23.43 -12.08
CA PRO A 170 -27.95 24.21 -13.30
C PRO A 170 -26.70 25.00 -13.72
N GLN A 171 -25.86 25.37 -12.75
CA GLN A 171 -24.60 26.07 -13.00
C GLN A 171 -23.45 25.09 -13.23
N LEU A 172 -23.41 24.00 -12.45
CA LEU A 172 -22.40 22.95 -12.55
C LEU A 172 -22.46 22.25 -13.91
N VAL A 173 -23.63 21.84 -14.38
CA VAL A 173 -23.78 21.12 -15.67
C VAL A 173 -23.26 21.91 -16.87
N ARG A 174 -23.22 23.25 -16.78
CA ARG A 174 -22.69 24.15 -17.82
C ARG A 174 -21.19 24.39 -17.72
N ALA A 175 -20.61 24.21 -16.53
CA ALA A 175 -19.21 24.53 -16.24
C ALA A 175 -18.33 23.28 -16.09
N LEU A 176 -18.91 22.15 -15.69
CA LEU A 176 -18.25 20.86 -15.58
C LEU A 176 -17.96 20.29 -16.97
N PRO A 177 -16.80 19.65 -17.16
CA PRO A 177 -16.52 18.93 -18.40
C PRO A 177 -17.39 17.69 -18.62
N PRO A 178 -17.58 17.26 -19.87
CA PRO A 178 -18.56 16.24 -20.23
C PRO A 178 -18.35 14.89 -19.52
N ASP A 179 -17.09 14.48 -19.32
CA ASP A 179 -16.68 13.30 -18.56
C ASP A 179 -17.17 13.37 -17.11
N VAL A 180 -17.02 14.52 -16.46
CA VAL A 180 -17.48 14.72 -15.07
C VAL A 180 -19.00 14.79 -14.99
N VAL A 181 -19.65 15.44 -15.97
CA VAL A 181 -21.12 15.46 -16.04
C VAL A 181 -21.67 14.05 -16.24
N PHE A 182 -21.03 13.22 -17.06
CA PHE A 182 -21.34 11.80 -17.21
C PHE A 182 -21.22 11.04 -15.88
N ILE A 183 -20.11 11.20 -15.16
CA ILE A 183 -19.93 10.51 -13.86
C ILE A 183 -21.03 10.92 -12.87
N ALA A 184 -21.40 12.21 -12.85
CA ALA A 184 -22.36 12.78 -11.92
C ALA A 184 -23.83 12.47 -12.26
N ASP A 185 -24.16 12.28 -13.54
CA ASP A 185 -25.52 12.02 -14.01
C ASP A 185 -25.53 11.17 -15.29
N PRO A 186 -25.15 9.87 -15.22
CA PRO A 186 -24.95 9.03 -16.40
C PRO A 186 -26.23 8.79 -17.20
N GLU A 187 -27.39 8.88 -16.53
CA GLU A 187 -28.73 8.65 -17.10
C GLU A 187 -29.51 9.94 -17.36
N GLY A 188 -28.94 11.12 -17.08
CA GLY A 188 -29.64 12.41 -17.30
C GLY A 188 -30.80 12.66 -16.33
N SER A 189 -30.79 11.96 -15.20
CA SER A 189 -31.81 11.99 -14.16
C SER A 189 -31.87 13.31 -13.39
N ILE A 190 -30.74 14.03 -13.29
CA ILE A 190 -30.66 15.29 -12.56
C ILE A 190 -31.09 16.42 -13.50
N MET A 191 -32.36 16.79 -13.40
CA MET A 191 -32.96 17.90 -14.18
C MET A 191 -32.88 17.73 -15.72
N GLY A 192 -32.75 16.51 -16.23
CA GLY A 192 -32.94 16.19 -17.65
C GLY A 192 -31.79 16.59 -18.58
N SER A 193 -30.54 16.55 -18.12
CA SER A 193 -29.37 16.85 -18.97
C SER A 193 -29.10 15.71 -19.96
N SER A 194 -28.85 16.02 -21.24
CA SER A 194 -28.50 15.03 -22.26
C SER A 194 -27.01 14.67 -22.31
N ILE A 195 -26.15 15.41 -21.59
CA ILE A 195 -24.68 15.28 -21.70
C ILE A 195 -24.21 13.90 -21.22
N GLY A 196 -24.64 13.47 -20.03
CA GLY A 196 -24.21 12.19 -19.46
C GLY A 196 -24.66 10.97 -20.29
N PRO A 197 -25.94 10.86 -20.67
CA PRO A 197 -26.42 9.77 -21.52
C PRO A 197 -25.69 9.66 -22.87
N GLN A 198 -25.29 10.80 -23.45
CA GLN A 198 -24.65 10.85 -24.77
C GLN A 198 -23.12 10.75 -24.72
N PHE A 199 -22.50 10.80 -23.54
CA PHE A 199 -21.05 10.71 -23.41
C PHE A 199 -20.57 9.28 -23.66
N VAL A 200 -19.61 9.13 -24.57
CA VAL A 200 -19.03 7.85 -24.98
C VAL A 200 -17.50 7.81 -24.87
N GLY A 201 -16.87 8.84 -24.28
CA GLY A 201 -15.42 9.00 -24.27
C GLY A 201 -14.87 9.69 -25.53
N ASN A 202 -13.65 10.21 -25.44
CA ASN A 202 -12.99 10.95 -26.51
C ASN A 202 -12.13 10.07 -27.44
N ASP A 203 -11.73 8.89 -26.96
CA ASP A 203 -10.93 7.91 -27.70
C ASP A 203 -11.39 6.48 -27.38
N THR A 204 -10.75 5.48 -28.00
CA THR A 204 -11.12 4.06 -27.80
C THR A 204 -10.89 3.58 -26.37
N THR A 205 -9.90 4.12 -25.68
CA THR A 205 -9.57 3.78 -24.29
C THR A 205 -10.64 4.34 -23.36
N GLU A 206 -10.99 5.62 -23.50
CA GLU A 206 -12.07 6.25 -22.74
C GLU A 206 -13.41 5.59 -23.05
N MET A 207 -13.67 5.18 -24.30
CA MET A 207 -14.91 4.50 -24.67
C MET A 207 -15.09 3.18 -23.91
N ARG A 208 -14.03 2.39 -23.77
CA ARG A 208 -14.06 1.16 -22.98
C ARG A 208 -14.29 1.46 -21.49
N LEU A 209 -13.58 2.45 -20.96
CA LEU A 209 -13.71 2.88 -19.57
C LEU A 209 -15.11 3.43 -19.25
N VAL A 210 -15.69 4.23 -20.14
CA VAL A 210 -17.06 4.76 -20.02
C VAL A 210 -18.09 3.64 -20.05
N GLY A 211 -17.92 2.65 -20.94
CA GLY A 211 -18.76 1.46 -20.97
C GLY A 211 -18.76 0.71 -19.64
N ALA A 212 -17.58 0.46 -19.08
CA ALA A 212 -17.44 -0.17 -17.77
C ALA A 212 -18.01 0.69 -16.62
N LEU A 213 -17.82 2.02 -16.69
CA LEU A 213 -18.33 2.95 -15.70
C LEU A 213 -19.85 3.01 -15.65
N ARG A 214 -20.57 2.78 -16.75
CA ARG A 214 -22.05 2.73 -16.71
C ARG A 214 -22.55 1.64 -15.77
N GLU A 215 -21.97 0.46 -15.86
CA GLU A 215 -22.29 -0.65 -14.95
C GLU A 215 -21.88 -0.33 -13.50
N VAL A 216 -20.66 0.17 -13.30
CA VAL A 216 -20.14 0.49 -11.95
C VAL A 216 -20.95 1.60 -11.28
N LEU A 217 -21.31 2.67 -12.01
CA LEU A 217 -22.09 3.79 -11.48
C LEU A 217 -23.56 3.42 -11.20
N ALA A 218 -24.05 2.35 -11.82
CA ALA A 218 -25.35 1.75 -11.49
C ALA A 218 -25.30 0.83 -10.26
N GLY A 219 -24.14 0.68 -9.61
CA GLY A 219 -23.95 -0.23 -8.48
C GLY A 219 -23.60 -1.67 -8.89
N GLY A 220 -23.31 -1.90 -10.16
CA GLY A 220 -22.96 -3.21 -10.71
C GLY A 220 -21.49 -3.61 -10.49
N HIS A 221 -21.17 -4.81 -10.96
CA HIS A 221 -19.84 -5.43 -10.88
C HIS A 221 -19.40 -5.92 -12.25
N LEU A 222 -18.09 -5.86 -12.49
CA LEU A 222 -17.51 -6.19 -13.80
C LEU A 222 -16.92 -7.61 -13.85
N GLY A 223 -16.80 -8.13 -15.06
CA GLY A 223 -16.06 -9.35 -15.35
C GLY A 223 -14.54 -9.18 -15.22
N TYR A 224 -13.83 -10.31 -15.14
CA TYR A 224 -12.38 -10.34 -15.02
C TYR A 224 -11.67 -9.65 -16.21
N GLU A 225 -12.03 -10.02 -17.44
CA GLU A 225 -11.41 -9.47 -18.66
C GLU A 225 -11.73 -7.98 -18.85
N GLU A 226 -12.91 -7.55 -18.43
CA GLU A 226 -13.33 -6.15 -18.52
C GLU A 226 -12.46 -5.26 -17.63
N VAL A 227 -12.28 -5.65 -16.36
CA VAL A 227 -11.40 -4.93 -15.43
C VAL A 227 -9.95 -4.97 -15.94
N GLN A 228 -9.46 -6.13 -16.38
CA GLN A 228 -8.08 -6.26 -16.85
C GLN A 228 -7.82 -5.42 -18.11
N GLY A 229 -8.77 -5.41 -19.06
CA GLY A 229 -8.71 -4.62 -20.28
C GLY A 229 -8.72 -3.13 -19.98
N VAL A 230 -9.64 -2.68 -19.11
CA VAL A 230 -9.69 -1.28 -18.67
C VAL A 230 -8.38 -0.84 -18.03
N LEU A 231 -7.85 -1.62 -17.07
CA LEU A 231 -6.62 -1.25 -16.37
C LEU A 231 -5.42 -1.15 -17.32
N ARG A 232 -5.26 -2.10 -18.25
CA ARG A 232 -4.14 -2.12 -19.21
C ARG A 232 -4.22 -1.01 -20.25
N ASP A 233 -5.43 -0.57 -20.63
CA ASP A 233 -5.56 0.54 -21.58
C ASP A 233 -5.29 1.89 -20.94
N VAL A 234 -5.63 2.06 -19.66
CA VAL A 234 -5.60 3.37 -18.98
C VAL A 234 -4.31 3.63 -18.21
N LEU A 235 -3.52 2.59 -17.89
CA LEU A 235 -2.26 2.73 -17.16
C LEU A 235 -1.06 2.37 -18.04
N PRO A 236 0.11 3.02 -17.84
CA PRO A 236 0.38 4.07 -16.86
C PRO A 236 -0.34 5.39 -17.15
N LEU A 237 -0.64 6.16 -16.10
CA LEU A 237 -1.04 7.56 -16.28
C LEU A 237 0.21 8.37 -16.60
N ASN A 238 0.20 9.03 -17.76
CA ASN A 238 1.30 9.90 -18.17
C ASN A 238 1.21 11.20 -17.38
N VAL A 239 2.24 11.50 -16.59
CA VAL A 239 2.41 12.80 -15.95
C VAL A 239 3.02 13.75 -16.98
N GLU A 240 2.27 14.10 -18.03
CA GLU A 240 2.65 15.21 -18.90
C GLU A 240 2.08 16.52 -18.33
N GLU A 241 2.92 17.57 -18.31
CA GLU A 241 2.57 18.91 -17.81
C GLU A 241 1.51 19.62 -18.67
N ASP A 242 1.23 19.12 -19.88
CA ASP A 242 0.19 19.60 -20.78
C ASP A 242 -1.10 18.80 -20.54
N GLY A 243 -2.11 19.43 -19.91
CA GLY A 243 -3.38 18.83 -19.44
C GLY A 243 -4.31 18.13 -20.45
N LYS A 244 -3.80 17.55 -21.52
CA LYS A 244 -4.51 16.69 -22.49
C LYS A 244 -4.97 15.35 -21.90
N ASP A 245 -4.31 14.82 -20.88
CA ASP A 245 -4.71 13.55 -20.22
C ASP A 245 -5.64 13.74 -19.00
N SER A 246 -6.12 14.97 -18.79
CA SER A 246 -6.88 15.35 -17.60
C SER A 246 -8.31 14.77 -17.52
N SER A 247 -8.91 14.39 -18.66
CA SER A 247 -10.20 13.66 -18.68
C SER A 247 -10.07 12.24 -18.17
N LYS A 248 -8.95 11.56 -18.45
CA LYS A 248 -8.70 10.19 -18.00
C LYS A 248 -8.61 10.11 -16.48
N GLU A 249 -8.04 11.11 -15.81
CA GLU A 249 -7.96 11.13 -14.34
C GLU A 249 -9.33 11.06 -13.68
N SER A 250 -10.34 11.79 -14.19
CA SER A 250 -11.67 11.81 -13.60
C SER A 250 -12.36 10.44 -13.74
N LEU A 251 -12.29 9.84 -14.94
CA LEU A 251 -12.88 8.55 -15.24
C LEU A 251 -12.18 7.42 -14.48
N VAL A 252 -10.84 7.40 -14.44
CA VAL A 252 -10.08 6.41 -13.67
C VAL A 252 -10.36 6.54 -12.18
N SER A 253 -10.45 7.76 -11.64
CA SER A 253 -10.79 7.98 -10.23
C SER A 253 -12.21 7.53 -9.90
N ALA A 254 -13.16 7.79 -10.80
CA ALA A 254 -14.52 7.31 -10.69
C ALA A 254 -14.58 5.78 -10.72
N PHE A 255 -13.78 5.13 -11.56
CA PHE A 255 -13.73 3.67 -11.67
C PHE A 255 -13.18 3.02 -10.41
N LEU A 256 -12.03 3.51 -9.92
CA LEU A 256 -11.39 3.04 -8.70
C LEU A 256 -12.28 3.22 -7.46
N ILE A 257 -12.93 4.38 -7.32
CA ILE A 257 -13.85 4.63 -6.22
C ILE A 257 -15.16 3.87 -6.39
N GLY A 258 -15.68 3.78 -7.60
CA GLY A 258 -16.92 3.09 -7.90
C GLY A 258 -16.87 1.63 -7.48
N GLN A 259 -15.86 0.89 -7.94
CA GLN A 259 -15.67 -0.50 -7.53
C GLN A 259 -15.41 -0.63 -6.03
N ARG A 260 -14.65 0.32 -5.45
CA ARG A 260 -14.40 0.36 -4.00
C ARG A 260 -15.69 0.48 -3.20
N VAL A 261 -16.59 1.38 -3.59
CA VAL A 261 -17.84 1.64 -2.87
C VAL A 261 -18.90 0.58 -3.15
N ASN A 262 -18.88 -0.07 -4.31
CA ASN A 262 -19.74 -1.24 -4.60
C ASN A 262 -19.29 -2.49 -3.82
N ARG A 263 -18.08 -2.50 -3.25
CA ARG A 263 -17.37 -3.65 -2.66
C ARG A 263 -16.94 -4.63 -3.72
N GLU A 264 -15.65 -4.72 -3.94
CA GLU A 264 -15.07 -5.51 -5.02
C GLU A 264 -15.42 -7.00 -4.88
N THR A 265 -15.78 -7.64 -6.00
CA THR A 265 -15.93 -9.09 -6.06
C THR A 265 -14.58 -9.79 -6.17
N ASP A 266 -14.55 -11.09 -5.86
CA ASP A 266 -13.37 -11.95 -6.05
C ASP A 266 -12.83 -11.92 -7.49
N ARG A 267 -13.73 -11.81 -8.49
CA ARG A 267 -13.37 -11.74 -9.91
C ARG A 267 -12.68 -10.42 -10.24
N GLU A 268 -13.20 -9.31 -9.75
CA GLU A 268 -12.60 -7.98 -9.92
C GLU A 268 -11.24 -7.91 -9.21
N LEU A 269 -11.15 -8.38 -7.97
CA LEU A 269 -9.88 -8.45 -7.23
C LEU A 269 -8.84 -9.33 -7.93
N LYS A 270 -9.26 -10.47 -8.53
CA LYS A 270 -8.36 -11.30 -9.35
C LYS A 270 -7.84 -10.49 -10.55
N ALA A 271 -8.69 -9.76 -11.25
CA ALA A 271 -8.28 -8.94 -12.39
C ALA A 271 -7.27 -7.85 -11.98
N TYR A 272 -7.55 -7.10 -10.90
CA TYR A 272 -6.61 -6.13 -10.35
C TYR A 272 -5.27 -6.74 -9.93
N CYS A 273 -5.27 -7.99 -9.45
CA CYS A 273 -4.07 -8.66 -9.00
C CYS A 273 -3.15 -9.05 -10.16
N LEU A 274 -3.74 -9.50 -11.27
CA LEU A 274 -3.01 -10.13 -12.38
C LEU A 274 -2.80 -9.18 -13.58
N ALA A 275 -3.43 -8.00 -13.60
CA ALA A 275 -3.46 -7.11 -14.76
C ALA A 275 -2.08 -6.70 -15.31
N PHE A 276 -1.06 -6.65 -14.46
CA PHE A 276 0.29 -6.21 -14.80
C PHE A 276 1.35 -7.27 -14.51
N ASP A 277 0.97 -8.56 -14.43
CA ASP A 277 1.92 -9.61 -14.11
C ASP A 277 3.07 -9.72 -15.10
N ASP A 278 2.76 -9.46 -16.37
CA ASP A 278 3.59 -9.53 -17.56
C ASP A 278 4.16 -8.18 -18.01
N GLU A 279 3.92 -7.08 -17.27
CA GLU A 279 4.38 -5.72 -17.62
C GLU A 279 5.90 -5.65 -17.87
N LEU A 280 6.68 -6.42 -17.10
CA LEU A 280 8.14 -6.51 -17.22
C LEU A 280 8.60 -7.87 -17.75
N GLY A 281 7.69 -8.63 -18.37
CA GLY A 281 7.88 -10.04 -18.69
C GLY A 281 7.66 -10.97 -17.48
N PRO A 282 7.94 -12.27 -17.64
CA PRO A 282 7.73 -13.26 -16.60
C PRO A 282 8.63 -12.99 -15.38
N PRO A 283 8.14 -13.17 -14.14
CA PRO A 283 8.95 -13.03 -12.94
C PRO A 283 10.18 -13.96 -12.97
N PRO A 284 11.38 -13.45 -12.63
CA PRO A 284 12.57 -14.30 -12.56
C PRO A 284 12.40 -15.38 -11.48
N VAL A 285 13.07 -16.52 -11.68
CA VAL A 285 13.05 -17.65 -10.74
C VAL A 285 14.37 -17.71 -10.00
N ALA A 286 14.33 -17.55 -8.67
CA ALA A 286 15.47 -17.68 -7.77
C ALA A 286 15.69 -19.14 -7.38
N ASP A 287 16.93 -19.62 -7.46
CA ASP A 287 17.31 -20.96 -7.03
C ASP A 287 17.46 -21.05 -5.50
N VAL A 288 16.31 -21.05 -4.82
CA VAL A 288 16.22 -21.12 -3.35
C VAL A 288 15.21 -22.18 -2.92
N ARG A 289 15.54 -22.88 -1.82
CA ARG A 289 14.68 -23.90 -1.20
C ARG A 289 13.28 -23.38 -0.88
N SER A 290 13.18 -22.14 -0.42
CA SER A 290 11.95 -21.52 0.01
C SER A 290 12.02 -20.00 -0.12
N LEU A 291 10.91 -19.39 -0.51
CA LEU A 291 10.75 -17.94 -0.59
C LEU A 291 9.45 -17.52 0.09
N THR A 292 9.53 -16.57 1.03
CA THR A 292 8.37 -15.94 1.66
C THR A 292 8.20 -14.51 1.18
N HIS A 293 7.06 -14.23 0.55
CA HIS A 293 6.63 -12.92 0.11
C HIS A 293 5.92 -12.17 1.23
N TYR A 294 6.35 -10.95 1.54
CA TYR A 294 5.81 -10.12 2.61
C TYR A 294 4.99 -8.96 2.06
N GLY A 295 3.66 -9.12 2.13
CA GLY A 295 2.63 -8.19 1.70
C GLY A 295 2.16 -7.24 2.78
N GLU A 296 2.97 -6.25 3.10
CA GLU A 296 2.59 -5.18 4.03
C GLU A 296 1.64 -4.16 3.38
N PRO A 297 0.83 -3.38 4.13
CA PRO A 297 0.09 -2.26 3.56
C PRO A 297 1.08 -1.18 3.08
N TYR A 298 0.98 -0.83 1.80
CA TYR A 298 1.91 0.11 1.14
C TYR A 298 1.78 1.55 1.67
N ASP A 299 0.62 1.89 2.25
CA ASP A 299 0.39 3.21 2.88
C ASP A 299 1.08 3.39 4.25
N GLY A 300 1.81 2.38 4.70
CA GLY A 300 2.67 2.44 5.87
C GLY A 300 1.93 2.48 7.21
N ASN A 301 2.72 2.66 8.27
CA ASN A 301 2.21 2.82 9.64
C ASN A 301 2.48 4.24 10.15
N THR A 302 1.53 4.81 10.90
CA THR A 302 1.70 6.14 11.51
C THR A 302 1.88 6.08 13.03
N ARG A 303 1.43 5.02 13.70
CA ARG A 303 1.51 4.91 15.17
C ARG A 303 2.28 3.71 15.69
N PHE A 304 2.41 2.65 14.90
CA PHE A 304 2.96 1.36 15.35
C PHE A 304 4.23 0.98 14.62
N PHE A 305 5.12 0.30 15.33
CA PHE A 305 6.40 -0.18 14.82
C PHE A 305 6.21 -1.25 13.73
N ARG A 306 7.14 -1.28 12.77
CA ARG A 306 7.17 -2.25 11.67
C ARG A 306 8.32 -3.21 11.85
N SER A 307 8.00 -4.48 12.15
CA SER A 307 9.01 -5.50 12.47
C SER A 307 9.47 -6.33 11.27
N THR A 308 8.88 -6.14 10.09
CA THR A 308 9.04 -7.07 8.96
C THR A 308 10.45 -7.11 8.39
N LEU A 309 11.18 -5.98 8.32
CA LEU A 309 12.60 -5.98 7.96
C LEU A 309 13.45 -6.79 8.95
N PHE A 310 13.18 -6.65 10.25
CA PHE A 310 13.89 -7.42 11.27
C PHE A 310 13.57 -8.91 11.15
N VAL A 311 12.30 -9.27 10.92
CA VAL A 311 11.90 -10.66 10.71
C VAL A 311 12.59 -11.25 9.48
N ALA A 312 12.69 -10.52 8.37
CA ALA A 312 13.37 -10.98 7.16
C ALA A 312 14.87 -11.19 7.38
N ALA A 313 15.55 -10.28 8.09
CA ALA A 313 16.95 -10.42 8.44
C ALA A 313 17.19 -11.68 9.32
N ILE A 314 16.33 -11.90 10.33
CA ILE A 314 16.42 -13.09 11.18
C ILE A 314 16.17 -14.37 10.38
N ARG A 315 15.18 -14.39 9.48
CA ARG A 315 14.91 -15.53 8.59
C ARG A 315 16.11 -15.85 7.70
N SER A 316 16.78 -14.82 7.19
CA SER A 316 17.99 -14.98 6.38
C SER A 316 19.10 -15.69 7.16
N CYS A 317 19.29 -15.36 8.44
CA CYS A 317 20.21 -16.08 9.33
C CYS A 317 19.86 -17.57 9.52
N TYR A 318 18.61 -17.97 9.30
CA TYR A 318 18.15 -19.35 9.32
C TYR A 318 18.19 -20.03 7.94
N GLY A 319 18.72 -19.35 6.91
CA GLY A 319 18.78 -19.86 5.54
C GLY A 319 17.41 -19.87 4.83
N GLU A 320 16.49 -19.01 5.26
CA GLU A 320 15.14 -18.88 4.68
C GLU A 320 15.00 -17.57 3.92
N SER A 321 14.79 -17.64 2.61
CA SER A 321 14.74 -16.44 1.77
C SER A 321 13.43 -15.66 1.92
N SER A 322 13.54 -14.32 1.93
CA SER A 322 12.39 -13.42 2.10
C SER A 322 12.39 -12.33 1.03
N LEU A 323 11.26 -12.14 0.35
CA LEU A 323 11.04 -11.00 -0.54
C LEU A 323 10.03 -10.05 0.11
N LEU A 324 10.48 -8.83 0.38
CA LEU A 324 9.59 -7.73 0.74
C LEU A 324 9.32 -6.88 -0.49
N HIS A 325 8.12 -6.32 -0.56
CA HIS A 325 7.77 -5.38 -1.60
C HIS A 325 6.88 -4.27 -1.05
N GLY A 326 7.01 -3.07 -1.61
CA GLY A 326 6.33 -1.89 -1.09
C GLY A 326 6.51 -0.69 -2.00
N VAL A 327 6.53 0.50 -1.41
CA VAL A 327 6.69 1.76 -2.13
C VAL A 327 7.34 2.82 -1.23
N ASP A 328 7.89 3.86 -1.83
CA ASP A 328 8.53 4.97 -1.14
C ASP A 328 7.56 5.84 -0.36
N TRP A 329 6.37 6.08 -0.90
CA TRP A 329 5.30 6.78 -0.21
C TRP A 329 3.94 6.45 -0.84
N MET A 330 2.91 6.28 0.00
CA MET A 330 1.56 5.99 -0.51
C MET A 330 0.45 6.57 0.39
N PRO A 331 -0.52 7.29 -0.20
CA PRO A 331 -1.74 7.74 0.49
C PRO A 331 -2.71 6.56 0.75
N PRO A 332 -3.73 6.73 1.63
CA PRO A 332 -4.12 7.97 2.30
C PRO A 332 -3.47 8.20 3.66
N LYS A 333 -2.77 7.20 4.21
CA LYS A 333 -2.04 7.36 5.48
C LYS A 333 -0.75 8.15 5.27
N GLY A 334 0.02 7.83 4.23
CA GLY A 334 1.34 8.40 4.02
C GLY A 334 2.30 8.11 5.19
N GLY A 335 2.17 6.92 5.80
CA GLY A 335 2.96 6.50 6.94
C GLY A 335 4.36 5.99 6.58
N ILE A 336 5.05 5.43 7.58
CA ILE A 336 6.38 4.87 7.39
C ILE A 336 6.32 3.53 6.66
N THR A 337 7.13 3.37 5.60
CA THR A 337 7.26 2.15 4.79
C THR A 337 8.62 1.48 4.96
N GLU A 338 8.75 0.23 4.52
CA GLU A 338 10.02 -0.49 4.45
C GLU A 338 11.05 0.23 3.58
N GLU A 339 10.63 0.81 2.45
CA GLU A 339 11.54 1.53 1.56
C GLU A 339 12.19 2.72 2.27
N GLN A 340 11.40 3.47 3.05
CA GLN A 340 11.90 4.63 3.78
C GLN A 340 12.92 4.22 4.85
N MET A 341 12.65 3.13 5.58
CA MET A 341 13.59 2.59 6.56
C MET A 341 14.88 2.09 5.90
N LEU A 342 14.77 1.38 4.78
CA LEU A 342 15.91 0.88 4.01
C LEU A 342 16.77 2.02 3.44
N LYS A 343 16.14 3.04 2.83
CA LYS A 343 16.82 4.25 2.35
C LYS A 343 17.57 4.94 3.49
N PHE A 344 16.94 5.10 4.65
CA PHE A 344 17.57 5.68 5.82
C PHE A 344 18.78 4.86 6.32
N MET A 345 18.74 3.53 6.20
CA MET A 345 19.85 2.63 6.51
C MET A 345 20.96 2.61 5.43
N GLY A 346 20.80 3.33 4.32
CA GLY A 346 21.75 3.37 3.21
C GLY A 346 21.63 2.20 2.22
N ALA A 347 20.51 1.47 2.22
CA ALA A 347 20.28 0.38 1.28
C ALA A 347 19.83 0.89 -0.10
N ASN A 348 20.29 0.22 -1.17
CA ASN A 348 19.78 0.48 -2.51
C ASN A 348 18.36 -0.08 -2.66
N THR A 349 17.43 0.78 -3.06
CA THR A 349 16.00 0.45 -3.28
C THR A 349 15.58 0.56 -4.75
N HIS A 350 16.54 0.85 -5.65
CA HIS A 350 16.38 0.83 -7.10
C HIS A 350 16.92 -0.50 -7.61
N LEU A 351 16.14 -1.56 -7.39
CA LEU A 351 16.46 -2.92 -7.79
C LEU A 351 15.44 -3.40 -8.81
N THR A 352 15.94 -3.96 -9.91
CA THR A 352 15.11 -4.73 -10.84
C THR A 352 14.71 -6.07 -10.21
N PRO A 353 13.62 -6.72 -10.67
CA PRO A 353 13.28 -8.07 -10.24
C PRO A 353 14.43 -9.08 -10.40
N LEU A 354 15.24 -8.94 -11.47
CA LEU A 354 16.40 -9.81 -11.71
C LEU A 354 17.50 -9.60 -10.66
N GLN A 355 17.81 -8.36 -10.30
CA GLN A 355 18.76 -8.08 -9.22
C GLN A 355 18.24 -8.57 -7.86
N ALA A 356 16.94 -8.45 -7.60
CA ALA A 356 16.34 -9.00 -6.38
C ALA A 356 16.47 -10.53 -6.32
N LYS A 357 16.29 -11.23 -7.45
CA LYS A 357 16.59 -12.68 -7.56
C LYS A 357 18.04 -12.96 -7.14
N ASP A 358 19.01 -12.21 -7.66
CA ASP A 358 20.43 -12.45 -7.34
C ASP A 358 20.73 -12.25 -5.84
N LEU A 359 20.10 -11.25 -5.19
CA LEU A 359 20.21 -11.05 -3.73
C LEU A 359 19.56 -12.19 -2.92
N LEU A 360 18.48 -12.79 -3.43
CA LEU A 360 17.80 -13.90 -2.78
C LEU A 360 18.63 -15.20 -2.81
N GLU A 361 19.42 -15.39 -3.87
CA GLU A 361 20.34 -16.53 -4.05
C GLU A 361 21.66 -16.37 -3.27
N ASP A 362 21.99 -15.14 -2.85
CA ASP A 362 23.16 -14.86 -2.02
C ASP A 362 22.97 -15.42 -0.59
N LYS A 363 23.85 -16.36 -0.24
CA LYS A 363 23.84 -17.07 1.06
C LYS A 363 24.21 -16.18 2.24
N ASP A 364 24.88 -15.06 2.02
CA ASP A 364 25.26 -14.11 3.06
C ASP A 364 24.18 -13.03 3.28
N LEU A 365 23.20 -12.88 2.36
CA LEU A 365 22.12 -11.88 2.45
C LEU A 365 20.76 -12.50 2.75
N GLY A 366 20.26 -13.40 1.89
CA GLY A 366 19.01 -14.14 2.09
C GLY A 366 17.70 -13.33 2.03
N PHE A 367 17.71 -12.03 1.75
CA PHE A 367 16.46 -11.28 1.50
C PHE A 367 16.65 -10.14 0.50
N ALA A 368 15.55 -9.74 -0.13
CA ALA A 368 15.50 -8.61 -1.05
C ALA A 368 14.27 -7.72 -0.79
N TYR A 369 14.37 -6.47 -1.23
CA TYR A 369 13.26 -5.51 -1.24
C TYR A 369 13.03 -5.00 -2.66
N LEU A 370 11.78 -5.02 -3.14
CA LEU A 370 11.38 -4.44 -4.43
C LEU A 370 10.40 -3.29 -4.25
N SER A 371 10.73 -2.14 -4.84
CA SER A 371 9.81 -1.01 -4.92
C SER A 371 8.79 -1.22 -6.04
N GLN A 372 7.54 -0.82 -5.80
CA GLN A 372 6.48 -0.78 -6.82
C GLN A 372 6.90 0.06 -8.03
N ARG A 373 7.73 1.10 -7.80
CA ARG A 373 8.31 1.93 -8.87
C ARG A 373 9.10 1.11 -9.89
N GLU A 374 9.90 0.17 -9.41
CA GLU A 374 10.78 -0.65 -10.26
C GLU A 374 10.06 -1.89 -10.81
N ALA A 375 9.08 -2.41 -10.07
CA ALA A 375 8.45 -3.70 -10.40
C ALA A 375 7.11 -3.57 -11.14
N ARG A 376 6.37 -2.47 -10.93
CA ARG A 376 5.03 -2.21 -11.48
C ARG A 376 4.83 -0.70 -11.75
N PRO A 377 5.56 -0.10 -12.70
CA PRO A 377 5.49 1.35 -12.96
C PRO A 377 4.08 1.83 -13.33
N SER A 378 3.28 1.01 -14.02
CA SER A 378 1.87 1.31 -14.30
C SER A 378 1.06 1.55 -13.02
N LEU A 379 1.25 0.73 -11.99
CA LEU A 379 0.57 0.92 -10.70
C LEU A 379 1.17 2.08 -9.90
N TYR A 380 2.48 2.30 -10.00
CA TYR A 380 3.16 3.41 -9.35
C TYR A 380 2.67 4.78 -9.86
N SER A 381 2.29 4.87 -11.14
CA SER A 381 1.74 6.11 -11.75
C SER A 381 0.48 6.64 -11.04
N LEU A 382 -0.21 5.81 -10.26
CA LEU A 382 -1.45 6.17 -9.56
C LEU A 382 -1.26 6.91 -8.23
N ILE A 383 -0.03 7.17 -7.77
CA ILE A 383 0.20 7.79 -6.44
C ILE A 383 -0.56 9.11 -6.28
N GLN A 384 -0.52 9.98 -7.29
CA GLN A 384 -1.23 11.27 -7.26
C GLN A 384 -2.74 11.05 -7.19
N VAL A 385 -3.30 10.22 -8.07
CA VAL A 385 -4.73 9.88 -8.05
C VAL A 385 -5.14 9.32 -6.69
N ARG A 386 -4.37 8.38 -6.13
CA ARG A 386 -4.65 7.77 -4.82
C ARG A 386 -4.68 8.77 -3.68
N GLU A 387 -3.92 9.87 -3.77
CA GLU A 387 -3.97 10.94 -2.78
C GLU A 387 -5.30 11.71 -2.89
N HIS A 388 -5.69 12.04 -4.11
CA HIS A 388 -6.85 12.84 -4.43
C HIS A 388 -8.18 12.10 -4.24
N ILE A 389 -8.21 10.77 -4.32
CA ILE A 389 -9.43 9.99 -4.04
C ILE A 389 -9.66 9.71 -2.55
N LYS A 390 -8.68 9.99 -1.68
CA LYS A 390 -8.70 9.79 -0.20
C LYS A 390 -8.86 8.35 0.30
N LYS A 391 -9.37 7.43 -0.50
CA LYS A 391 -9.69 6.06 -0.13
C LYS A 391 -8.67 5.09 -0.70
N ARG A 392 -8.55 3.95 -0.05
CA ARG A 392 -7.82 2.82 -0.61
C ARG A 392 -8.64 2.25 -1.77
N PRO A 393 -8.12 2.22 -3.01
CA PRO A 393 -8.77 1.58 -4.14
C PRO A 393 -8.62 0.05 -4.06
N PRO A 394 -9.27 -0.73 -4.94
CA PRO A 394 -9.12 -2.19 -5.03
C PRO A 394 -7.67 -2.67 -5.02
N LEU A 395 -6.79 -1.92 -5.71
CA LEU A 395 -5.34 -2.16 -5.79
C LEU A 395 -4.65 -2.28 -4.42
N ALA A 396 -5.12 -1.56 -3.40
CA ALA A 396 -4.52 -1.60 -2.07
C ALA A 396 -4.67 -2.99 -1.38
N THR A 397 -5.62 -3.80 -1.85
CA THR A 397 -5.76 -5.18 -1.43
C THR A 397 -4.82 -6.08 -2.22
N THR A 398 -4.78 -5.94 -3.55
CA THR A 398 -4.08 -6.86 -4.46
C THR A 398 -2.57 -6.64 -4.53
N GLU A 399 -2.08 -5.42 -4.25
CA GLU A 399 -0.64 -5.10 -4.25
C GLU A 399 0.15 -5.84 -3.16
N LYS A 400 -0.54 -6.40 -2.16
CA LYS A 400 0.06 -7.19 -1.07
C LYS A 400 0.30 -8.66 -1.42
N VAL A 401 -0.22 -9.15 -2.54
CA VAL A 401 -0.15 -10.57 -2.93
C VAL A 401 0.52 -10.74 -4.29
N GLN A 402 1.54 -9.93 -4.54
CA GLN A 402 2.33 -9.94 -5.77
C GLN A 402 3.43 -11.00 -5.69
N GLN A 403 3.76 -11.60 -6.83
CA GLN A 403 4.82 -12.60 -6.96
C GLN A 403 5.90 -12.07 -7.93
N LEU A 404 6.63 -11.05 -7.47
CA LEU A 404 7.57 -10.29 -8.30
C LEU A 404 8.86 -11.07 -8.63
N VAL A 405 9.18 -12.07 -7.83
CA VAL A 405 10.21 -13.09 -8.06
C VAL A 405 9.58 -14.44 -7.67
N ARG A 406 9.96 -15.54 -8.31
CA ARG A 406 9.53 -16.89 -7.97
C ARG A 406 10.68 -17.69 -7.37
N ALA A 407 10.39 -18.84 -6.76
CA ALA A 407 11.42 -19.76 -6.28
C ALA A 407 11.39 -21.08 -7.06
N SER A 408 12.56 -21.71 -7.22
CA SER A 408 12.66 -23.11 -7.65
C SER A 408 12.04 -24.07 -6.61
N GLY A 409 12.07 -23.67 -5.33
CA GLY A 409 11.49 -24.40 -4.20
C GLY A 409 10.07 -23.95 -3.81
N ARG A 410 9.80 -23.96 -2.50
CA ARG A 410 8.45 -23.67 -1.98
C ARG A 410 8.22 -22.18 -1.78
N GLU A 411 7.04 -21.72 -2.17
CA GLU A 411 6.64 -20.32 -2.00
C GLU A 411 5.56 -20.16 -0.95
N ALA A 412 5.67 -19.09 -0.16
CA ALA A 412 4.64 -18.66 0.77
C ALA A 412 4.37 -17.16 0.61
N VAL A 413 3.14 -16.73 0.86
CA VAL A 413 2.78 -15.31 0.93
C VAL A 413 2.18 -15.02 2.30
N VAL A 414 2.65 -13.93 2.92
CA VAL A 414 2.12 -13.43 4.18
C VAL A 414 1.64 -12.00 3.96
N ALA A 415 0.35 -11.73 4.15
CA ALA A 415 -0.22 -10.41 3.88
C ALA A 415 -1.01 -9.84 5.07
N GLY A 416 -0.82 -8.55 5.33
CA GLY A 416 -1.55 -7.83 6.37
C GLY A 416 -2.94 -7.39 5.89
N PHE A 417 -3.93 -7.31 6.78
CA PHE A 417 -5.21 -6.70 6.46
C PHE A 417 -5.80 -5.95 7.66
N TYR A 418 -6.65 -4.96 7.37
CA TYR A 418 -7.24 -4.08 8.39
C TYR A 418 -8.73 -4.33 8.60
N HIS A 419 -9.49 -4.35 7.50
CA HIS A 419 -10.93 -4.52 7.53
C HIS A 419 -11.30 -6.00 7.44
N GLU A 420 -12.23 -6.42 8.29
CA GLU A 420 -12.83 -7.74 8.21
C GLU A 420 -13.54 -7.94 6.87
N GLY A 421 -13.52 -9.18 6.38
CA GLY A 421 -14.03 -9.55 5.06
C GLY A 421 -12.97 -9.58 3.96
N TYR A 422 -11.74 -9.12 4.23
CA TYR A 422 -10.62 -9.22 3.29
C TYR A 422 -9.70 -10.42 3.52
N GLU A 423 -9.92 -11.21 4.57
CA GLU A 423 -9.18 -12.47 4.79
C GLU A 423 -9.34 -13.45 3.63
N GLU A 424 -10.58 -13.86 3.33
CA GLU A 424 -10.84 -14.86 2.29
C GLU A 424 -10.45 -14.38 0.89
N PRO A 425 -10.74 -13.13 0.47
CA PRO A 425 -10.26 -12.61 -0.81
C PRO A 425 -8.73 -12.65 -0.93
N LEU A 426 -7.98 -12.27 0.11
CA LEU A 426 -6.52 -12.35 0.08
C LEU A 426 -6.03 -13.80 -0.01
N LEU A 427 -6.61 -14.72 0.77
CA LEU A 427 -6.26 -16.15 0.69
C LEU A 427 -6.63 -16.75 -0.67
N MET A 428 -7.75 -16.34 -1.27
CA MET A 428 -8.14 -16.72 -2.63
C MET A 428 -7.08 -16.27 -3.63
N LEU A 429 -6.65 -15.01 -3.59
CA LEU A 429 -5.60 -14.49 -4.47
C LEU A 429 -4.27 -15.25 -4.29
N MET A 430 -3.88 -15.55 -3.06
CA MET A 430 -2.69 -16.37 -2.77
C MET A 430 -2.81 -17.78 -3.39
N ARG A 431 -3.98 -18.44 -3.30
CA ARG A 431 -4.21 -19.72 -3.99
C ARG A 431 -4.10 -19.58 -5.51
N ARG A 432 -4.62 -18.49 -6.08
CA ARG A 432 -4.52 -18.20 -7.53
C ARG A 432 -3.08 -17.91 -7.99
N ARG A 433 -2.23 -17.37 -7.11
CA ARG A 433 -0.77 -17.27 -7.34
C ARG A 433 -0.05 -18.61 -7.34
N GLY A 434 -0.73 -19.68 -6.93
CA GLY A 434 -0.17 -21.02 -6.90
C GLY A 434 0.89 -21.23 -5.81
N VAL A 435 0.90 -20.40 -4.77
CA VAL A 435 1.87 -20.55 -3.67
C VAL A 435 1.50 -21.73 -2.76
N HIS A 436 2.51 -22.34 -2.14
CA HIS A 436 2.33 -23.54 -1.32
C HIS A 436 1.69 -23.23 0.03
N SER A 437 1.80 -21.99 0.50
CA SER A 437 1.22 -21.56 1.78
C SER A 437 0.83 -20.09 1.74
N GLY A 438 -0.31 -19.76 2.33
CA GLY A 438 -0.78 -18.39 2.48
C GLY A 438 -1.14 -18.11 3.92
N LEU A 439 -0.79 -16.92 4.41
CA LEU A 439 -1.15 -16.46 5.75
C LEU A 439 -1.62 -15.01 5.67
N VAL A 440 -2.80 -14.73 6.18
CA VAL A 440 -3.30 -13.37 6.38
C VAL A 440 -3.28 -13.02 7.86
N VAL A 441 -2.84 -11.81 8.17
CA VAL A 441 -2.65 -11.34 9.55
C VAL A 441 -3.38 -10.02 9.76
N LYS A 442 -4.21 -9.96 10.81
CA LYS A 442 -4.77 -8.70 11.32
C LYS A 442 -3.82 -8.08 12.33
N GLY A 443 -2.72 -7.50 11.86
CA GLY A 443 -1.75 -6.84 12.75
C GLY A 443 -2.10 -5.39 13.06
N GLU A 444 -1.19 -4.72 13.77
CA GLU A 444 -1.35 -3.31 14.12
C GLU A 444 -1.44 -2.44 12.85
N GLU A 445 -2.48 -1.61 12.74
CA GLU A 445 -2.75 -0.79 11.55
C GLU A 445 -2.92 -1.56 10.23
N GLY A 446 -3.18 -2.86 10.31
CA GLY A 446 -3.30 -3.76 9.17
C GLY A 446 -1.96 -4.22 8.61
N ALA A 447 -0.87 -3.95 9.32
CA ALA A 447 0.46 -4.47 9.03
C ALA A 447 0.59 -5.93 9.48
N LEU A 448 1.77 -6.53 9.24
CA LEU A 448 2.12 -7.86 9.73
C LEU A 448 2.63 -7.86 11.18
N SER A 449 2.99 -6.68 11.71
CA SER A 449 3.37 -6.51 13.11
C SER A 449 2.26 -6.96 14.06
N MET A 450 2.57 -7.94 14.90
CA MET A 450 1.69 -8.40 15.97
C MET A 450 1.99 -7.66 17.28
N THR A 451 0.95 -7.44 18.09
CA THR A 451 1.07 -6.80 19.40
C THR A 451 1.24 -7.83 20.51
N THR A 452 2.07 -7.56 21.52
CA THR A 452 2.15 -8.38 22.74
C THR A 452 1.17 -7.93 23.82
N ARG A 453 0.40 -6.86 23.55
CA ARG A 453 -0.60 -6.35 24.49
C ARG A 453 -1.73 -7.35 24.68
N LEU A 454 -2.17 -7.52 25.93
CA LEU A 454 -3.36 -8.30 26.24
C LEU A 454 -4.58 -7.71 25.53
N LYS A 455 -5.46 -8.59 25.05
CA LYS A 455 -6.73 -8.16 24.46
C LYS A 455 -7.52 -7.34 25.49
N SER A 456 -8.01 -6.19 25.08
CA SER A 456 -8.93 -5.42 25.91
C SER A 456 -10.22 -6.22 26.09
N GLY A 457 -10.69 -6.36 27.34
CA GLY A 457 -11.94 -7.06 27.66
C GLY A 457 -13.19 -6.43 27.04
N ASN A 458 -13.08 -5.21 26.49
CA ASN A 458 -14.16 -4.47 25.83
C ASN A 458 -14.16 -4.58 24.29
N ALA A 459 -13.29 -5.40 23.70
CA ALA A 459 -13.26 -5.60 22.25
C ALA A 459 -14.43 -6.49 21.80
N SER A 460 -15.60 -5.90 21.58
CA SER A 460 -16.85 -6.66 21.39
C SER A 460 -17.38 -6.76 19.97
N LYS A 461 -16.65 -6.34 18.91
CA LYS A 461 -17.07 -6.57 17.52
C LYS A 461 -15.89 -6.83 16.57
N GLY A 462 -16.02 -7.90 15.79
CA GLY A 462 -15.13 -8.28 14.69
C GLY A 462 -13.84 -8.98 15.09
N LEU A 463 -13.03 -9.30 14.09
CA LEU A 463 -11.78 -10.03 14.29
C LEU A 463 -10.78 -9.22 15.13
N PRO A 464 -10.13 -9.79 16.15
CA PRO A 464 -9.19 -9.07 16.99
C PRO A 464 -7.85 -8.81 16.29
N VAL A 465 -7.10 -7.82 16.77
CA VAL A 465 -5.66 -7.70 16.42
C VAL A 465 -4.94 -8.99 16.83
N ASN A 466 -3.96 -9.42 16.02
CA ASN A 466 -3.29 -10.73 16.03
C ASN A 466 -4.15 -11.89 15.56
N TYR A 467 -5.31 -11.65 14.93
CA TYR A 467 -6.00 -12.71 14.22
C TYR A 467 -5.17 -13.16 13.01
N CYS A 468 -5.12 -14.47 12.79
CA CYS A 468 -4.46 -15.08 11.65
C CYS A 468 -5.37 -16.12 11.02
N SER A 469 -5.38 -16.19 9.69
CA SER A 469 -5.99 -17.27 8.92
C SER A 469 -5.06 -17.66 7.78
N GLY A 470 -5.09 -18.90 7.33
CA GLY A 470 -4.13 -19.37 6.33
C GLY A 470 -4.41 -20.75 5.78
N PHE A 471 -3.63 -21.13 4.78
CA PHE A 471 -3.63 -22.46 4.19
C PHE A 471 -2.21 -22.98 3.99
N ARG A 472 -2.11 -24.29 3.86
CA ARG A 472 -0.91 -24.99 3.40
C ARG A 472 -1.34 -26.10 2.45
N SER A 473 -0.84 -26.08 1.22
CA SER A 473 -1.10 -27.16 0.27
C SER A 473 -0.39 -28.44 0.71
N SER A 474 -1.09 -29.57 0.65
CA SER A 474 -0.56 -30.90 0.97
C SER A 474 0.16 -31.57 -0.20
N THR A 475 -0.03 -31.08 -1.44
CA THR A 475 0.52 -31.65 -2.67
C THR A 475 1.54 -30.70 -3.32
N THR A 476 2.69 -31.27 -3.72
CA THR A 476 3.70 -30.65 -4.59
C THR A 476 3.26 -30.58 -6.06
N ALA A 477 2.16 -31.25 -6.40
CA ALA A 477 1.57 -31.22 -7.73
C ALA A 477 0.83 -29.88 -7.92
N SER A 478 1.49 -29.00 -8.67
CA SER A 478 0.94 -27.90 -9.48
C SER A 478 -0.39 -27.31 -9.00
N ALA A 479 -0.33 -26.15 -8.36
CA ALA A 479 -1.48 -25.29 -8.11
C ALA A 479 -2.01 -24.58 -9.39
N LEU A 480 -1.73 -25.12 -10.59
CA LEU A 480 -2.11 -24.54 -11.89
C LEU A 480 -3.51 -24.96 -12.37
N GLU A 481 -4.17 -25.93 -11.74
CA GLU A 481 -5.53 -26.35 -12.11
C GLU A 481 -6.55 -25.85 -11.09
N VAL A 482 -6.89 -24.56 -11.12
CA VAL A 482 -8.07 -24.08 -10.36
C VAL A 482 -9.04 -23.27 -11.20
N ASP A 483 -8.75 -22.89 -12.44
CA ASP A 483 -9.76 -22.46 -13.42
C ASP A 483 -9.28 -22.98 -14.78
N GLY A 484 -10.13 -23.70 -15.53
CA GLY A 484 -9.81 -24.31 -16.83
C GLY A 484 -9.51 -23.33 -17.98
N LEU A 485 -8.60 -22.38 -17.78
CA LEU A 485 -8.00 -21.54 -18.81
C LEU A 485 -6.48 -21.78 -18.78
N PRO A 486 -5.89 -22.34 -19.83
CA PRO A 486 -4.45 -22.43 -19.94
C PRO A 486 -3.85 -21.03 -19.94
N LEU A 487 -2.79 -20.82 -19.16
CA LEU A 487 -1.89 -19.69 -19.38
C LEU A 487 -1.39 -19.77 -20.82
N LEU A 488 -1.75 -18.79 -21.66
CA LEU A 488 -1.13 -18.63 -22.97
C LEU A 488 0.37 -18.34 -22.73
N SER A 489 1.17 -19.20 -23.35
CA SER A 489 2.64 -19.20 -23.38
C SER A 489 3.25 -17.93 -23.90
#